data_AF-A0AAN9YKS5-F1
#
_entry.id   AF-A0AAN9YKS5-F1
#
_cell.length_a   1.000
_cell.length_b   1.000
_cell.length_c   1.000
_cell.angle_alpha   90.00
_cell.angle_beta   90.00
_cell.angle_gamma   90.00
#
_symmetry.space_group_name_H-M   'P 1'
#
loop_
_entity.id
_entity.type
_entity.pdbx_description
1 polymer ?
#
loop_
_entity_poly.entity_id
_entity_poly.type
_entity_poly.pdbx_seq_one_letter_code
_entity_poly.pdbx_strand_id
1 'polypeptide(L)'
;MKFPMSPVTAFAVLYGFKFANAICAGTTGSDYAIGTPDALSTGYTQYDIYDTSCNVVHSLQIVTSYGVCDSDYFICTSGTKTIGGYDDPTTGEAYICVSDTTSEACANDTVTFCCYPGYSSPE
;
A
#
# COMPACT_ATOMS: atom_id res chain seq x y z
N MET A 1 14.22 60.62 -10.20
CA MET A 1 13.19 59.61 -9.84
C MET A 1 13.87 58.25 -9.88
N LYS A 2 13.89 57.51 -8.76
CA LYS A 2 14.67 56.27 -8.59
C LYS A 2 13.68 55.15 -8.27
N PHE A 3 13.51 54.21 -9.19
CA PHE A 3 12.63 53.06 -9.01
C PHE A 3 13.35 51.98 -8.20
N PRO A 4 12.71 51.39 -7.17
CA PRO A 4 13.28 50.25 -6.46
C PRO A 4 13.10 48.98 -7.29
N MET A 5 14.20 48.30 -7.59
CA MET A 5 14.19 46.92 -8.09
C MET A 5 13.90 45.98 -6.91
N SER A 6 12.75 45.30 -6.94
CA SER A 6 12.48 44.14 -6.09
C SER A 6 13.09 42.87 -6.73
N PRO A 7 13.80 42.03 -5.97
CA PRO A 7 14.24 40.72 -6.46
C PRO A 7 13.08 39.72 -6.46
N VAL A 8 12.80 39.14 -7.63
CA VAL A 8 11.88 38.00 -7.76
C VAL A 8 12.63 36.74 -7.32
N THR A 9 12.31 36.24 -6.14
CA THR A 9 12.84 34.97 -5.64
C THR A 9 12.14 33.82 -6.38
N ALA A 10 12.87 33.14 -7.28
CA ALA A 10 12.37 31.96 -7.96
C ALA A 10 12.44 30.75 -7.01
N PHE A 11 11.29 30.23 -6.60
CA PHE A 11 11.18 28.93 -5.94
C PHE A 11 11.29 27.82 -7.00
N ALA A 12 12.43 27.13 -7.05
CA ALA A 12 12.55 25.90 -7.80
C ALA A 12 11.88 24.77 -7.01
N VAL A 13 10.67 24.38 -7.42
CA VAL A 13 10.03 23.17 -6.92
C VAL A 13 10.71 21.99 -7.63
N LEU A 14 11.62 21.32 -6.91
CA LEU A 14 12.16 20.04 -7.33
C LEU A 14 11.03 19.00 -7.25
N TYR A 15 10.26 18.89 -8.32
CA TYR A 15 9.38 17.74 -8.51
C TYR A 15 10.28 16.51 -8.69
N GLY A 16 10.44 15.73 -7.63
CA GLY A 16 11.06 14.42 -7.71
C GLY A 16 10.25 13.56 -8.65
N PHE A 17 10.83 13.18 -9.78
CA PHE A 17 10.26 12.17 -10.67
C PHE A 17 10.21 10.85 -9.89
N LYS A 18 9.01 10.43 -9.50
CA LYS A 18 8.80 9.10 -8.95
C LYS A 18 8.92 8.11 -10.10
N PHE A 19 10.06 7.44 -10.21
CA PHE A 19 10.15 6.25 -11.04
C PHE A 19 9.33 5.18 -10.34
N ALA A 20 8.12 4.92 -10.85
CA ALA A 20 7.37 3.74 -10.49
C ALA A 20 8.12 2.54 -11.06
N ASN A 21 9.02 1.96 -10.27
CA ASN A 21 9.43 0.58 -10.51
C ASN A 21 8.19 -0.25 -10.20
N ALA A 22 7.73 -1.04 -11.16
CA ALA A 22 6.63 -1.98 -10.90
C ALA A 22 7.03 -2.84 -9.70
N ILE A 23 6.19 -2.83 -8.67
CA ILE A 23 6.35 -3.67 -7.47
C ILE A 23 5.68 -5.02 -7.69
N CYS A 24 5.98 -5.98 -6.83
CA CYS A 24 5.54 -7.35 -6.93
C CYS A 24 6.06 -8.04 -8.20
N ALA A 25 7.24 -7.66 -8.68
CA ALA A 25 7.84 -8.22 -9.90
C ALA A 25 8.14 -9.73 -9.78
N GLY A 26 8.33 -10.24 -8.56
CA GLY A 26 8.48 -11.67 -8.27
C GLY A 26 7.16 -12.46 -8.29
N THR A 27 6.01 -11.79 -8.37
CA THR A 27 4.68 -12.39 -8.23
C THR A 27 3.83 -12.03 -9.45
N THR A 28 3.88 -12.88 -10.48
CA THR A 28 3.15 -12.68 -11.74
C THR A 28 1.65 -12.48 -11.50
N GLY A 29 1.09 -11.41 -12.09
CA GLY A 29 -0.36 -11.13 -12.00
C GLY A 29 -0.78 -10.49 -10.68
N SER A 30 0.15 -9.91 -9.92
CA SER A 30 -0.21 -9.08 -8.78
C SER A 30 -0.88 -7.81 -9.26
N ASP A 31 -1.97 -7.44 -8.60
CA ASP A 31 -2.70 -6.20 -8.84
C ASP A 31 -2.47 -5.19 -7.72
N TYR A 32 -2.25 -5.71 -6.51
CA TYR A 32 -2.05 -4.92 -5.31
C TYR A 32 -0.83 -5.34 -4.51
N ALA A 33 -0.35 -4.41 -3.69
CA ALA A 33 0.66 -4.66 -2.68
C ALA A 33 0.24 -4.06 -1.34
N ILE A 34 0.69 -4.67 -0.25
CA ILE A 34 0.43 -4.20 1.11
C ILE A 34 1.75 -3.68 1.69
N GLY A 35 1.74 -2.43 2.13
CA GLY A 35 2.87 -1.79 2.81
C GLY A 35 3.16 -2.37 4.19
N THR A 36 4.21 -1.86 4.81
CA THR A 36 4.54 -2.23 6.20
C THR A 36 3.51 -1.60 7.13
N PRO A 37 2.97 -2.36 8.12
CA PRO A 37 2.02 -1.80 9.07
C PRO A 37 2.63 -0.65 9.88
N ASP A 38 1.94 0.48 9.94
CA ASP A 38 2.34 1.63 10.75
C ASP A 38 1.44 1.76 11.99
N ALA A 39 2.05 1.78 13.18
CA ALA A 39 1.32 1.90 14.43
C ALA A 39 1.06 3.37 14.76
N LEU A 40 -0.21 3.78 14.72
CA LEU A 40 -0.63 5.14 14.99
C LEU A 40 -0.79 5.38 16.50
N SER A 41 -0.49 6.60 16.96
CA SER A 41 -0.64 6.99 18.38
C SER A 41 -2.09 6.97 18.89
N THR A 42 -3.07 6.81 17.99
CA THR A 42 -4.51 6.77 18.26
C THR A 42 -5.02 5.38 18.65
N GLY A 43 -4.16 4.35 18.67
CA GLY A 43 -4.56 2.96 18.95
C GLY A 43 -5.06 2.21 17.72
N TYR A 44 -4.68 2.68 16.54
CA TYR A 44 -4.94 2.05 15.25
C TYR A 44 -3.62 1.64 14.60
N THR A 45 -3.67 0.60 13.78
CA THR A 45 -2.60 0.22 12.86
C THR A 45 -3.05 0.54 11.44
N GLN A 46 -2.26 1.32 10.72
CA GLN A 46 -2.48 1.65 9.32
C GLN A 46 -1.82 0.62 8.41
N TYR A 47 -2.54 0.22 7.37
CA TYR A 47 -2.06 -0.60 6.27
C TYR A 47 -2.36 0.14 4.97
N ASP A 48 -1.31 0.58 4.28
CA ASP A 48 -1.46 1.16 2.95
C ASP A 48 -1.47 0.05 1.90
N ILE A 49 -2.47 0.12 1.03
CA ILE A 49 -2.63 -0.76 -0.14
C ILE A 49 -2.21 0.05 -1.36
N TYR A 50 -1.31 -0.51 -2.14
CA TYR A 50 -0.77 0.11 -3.35
C TYR A 50 -1.22 -0.64 -4.58
N ASP A 51 -1.45 0.07 -5.68
CA ASP A 51 -1.38 -0.57 -7.00
C ASP A 51 0.08 -0.90 -7.38
N THR A 52 0.25 -1.66 -8.46
CA THR A 52 1.59 -2.00 -8.97
C THR A 52 2.42 -0.80 -9.45
N SER A 53 1.81 0.37 -9.58
CA SER A 53 2.48 1.64 -9.92
C SER A 53 2.86 2.46 -8.68
N CYS A 54 2.77 1.87 -7.48
CA CYS A 54 3.04 2.52 -6.20
C CYS A 54 2.12 3.71 -5.88
N ASN A 55 0.90 3.75 -6.43
CA ASN A 55 -0.12 4.67 -5.97
C ASN A 55 -0.85 4.02 -4.79
N VAL A 56 -1.04 4.76 -3.70
CA VAL A 56 -1.90 4.33 -2.61
C VAL A 56 -3.33 4.30 -3.12
N VAL A 57 -3.93 3.11 -3.15
CA VAL A 57 -5.34 2.92 -3.50
C VAL A 57 -6.22 2.97 -2.25
N HIS A 58 -5.74 2.43 -1.12
CA HIS A 58 -6.43 2.47 0.17
C HIS A 58 -5.45 2.70 1.33
N SER A 59 -5.91 3.42 2.36
CA SER A 59 -5.22 3.53 3.66
C SER A 59 -6.15 3.01 4.74
N LEU A 60 -5.99 1.74 5.09
CA LEU A 60 -6.87 1.03 6.01
C LEU A 60 -6.39 1.20 7.45
N GLN A 61 -7.25 1.68 8.33
CA GLN A 61 -6.95 1.81 9.75
C GLN A 61 -7.73 0.77 10.55
N ILE A 62 -7.00 -0.15 11.17
CA ILE A 62 -7.57 -1.25 11.95
C ILE A 62 -7.27 -0.99 13.42
N VAL A 63 -8.27 -1.11 14.28
CA VAL A 63 -8.08 -0.94 15.73
C VAL A 63 -7.07 -1.99 16.22
N THR A 64 -5.96 -1.54 16.83
CA THR A 64 -4.83 -2.42 17.17
C THR A 64 -5.24 -3.56 18.11
N SER A 65 -6.21 -3.34 19.01
CA SER A 65 -6.69 -4.37 19.93
C SER A 65 -7.55 -5.46 19.27
N TYR A 66 -8.14 -5.18 18.11
CA TYR A 66 -8.84 -6.19 17.31
C TYR A 66 -7.84 -6.98 16.48
N GLY A 67 -6.87 -6.28 15.86
CA GLY A 67 -5.85 -6.90 15.02
C GLY A 67 -6.35 -7.16 13.60
N VAL A 68 -5.38 -7.43 12.71
CA VAL A 68 -5.62 -7.45 11.26
C VAL A 68 -6.57 -8.57 10.80
N CYS A 69 -6.53 -9.71 11.46
CA CYS A 69 -7.31 -10.91 11.09
C CYS A 69 -8.78 -10.89 11.55
N ASP A 70 -9.13 -9.95 12.41
CA ASP A 70 -10.50 -9.73 12.87
C ASP A 70 -11.10 -8.47 12.18
N SER A 71 -10.43 -7.96 11.15
CA SER A 71 -10.93 -6.90 10.28
C SER A 71 -11.68 -7.48 9.07
N ASP A 72 -12.58 -6.69 8.49
CA ASP A 72 -13.31 -7.06 7.28
C ASP A 72 -12.47 -6.94 5.99
N TYR A 73 -11.21 -6.51 6.08
CA TYR A 73 -10.36 -6.20 4.92
C TYR A 73 -9.34 -7.29 4.60
N PHE A 74 -9.00 -8.14 5.58
CA PHE A 74 -7.90 -9.09 5.44
C PHE A 74 -8.31 -10.50 5.82
N ILE A 75 -8.01 -11.43 4.93
CA ILE A 75 -8.15 -12.87 5.17
C ILE A 75 -6.82 -13.36 5.71
N CYS A 76 -6.80 -13.94 6.91
CA CYS A 76 -5.58 -14.47 7.50
C CYS A 76 -5.44 -15.98 7.32
N THR A 77 -4.20 -16.41 7.10
CA THR A 77 -3.84 -17.83 7.07
C THR A 77 -4.06 -18.46 8.46
N SER A 78 -4.77 -19.59 8.48
CA SER A 78 -5.03 -20.35 9.70
C SER A 78 -3.72 -20.81 10.35
N GLY A 79 -3.60 -20.62 11.67
CA GLY A 79 -2.43 -21.00 12.46
C GLY A 79 -1.40 -19.88 12.64
N THR A 80 -0.97 -19.21 11.57
CA THR A 80 0.05 -18.15 11.66
C THR A 80 -0.52 -16.77 11.95
N LYS A 81 -1.82 -16.55 11.67
CA LYS A 81 -2.47 -15.23 11.78
C LYS A 81 -1.74 -14.15 10.96
N THR A 82 -1.11 -14.57 9.86
CA THR A 82 -0.52 -13.67 8.86
C THR A 82 -1.54 -13.37 7.78
N ILE A 83 -1.45 -12.19 7.16
CA ILE A 83 -2.27 -11.85 6.00
C ILE A 83 -2.00 -12.90 4.90
N GLY A 84 -3.07 -13.52 4.43
CA GLY A 84 -3.08 -14.47 3.31
C GLY A 84 -4.00 -14.01 2.17
N GLY A 85 -4.79 -12.96 2.38
CA GLY A 85 -5.63 -12.35 1.38
C GLY A 85 -6.11 -10.95 1.78
N TYR A 86 -6.60 -10.23 0.78
CA TYR A 86 -7.10 -8.86 0.89
C TYR A 86 -8.45 -8.79 0.18
N ASP A 87 -9.47 -8.30 0.89
CA ASP A 87 -10.79 -8.04 0.35
C ASP A 87 -10.93 -6.55 0.05
N ASP A 88 -11.03 -6.21 -1.25
CA ASP A 88 -11.11 -4.82 -1.68
C ASP A 88 -12.48 -4.24 -1.32
N PRO A 89 -12.56 -3.24 -0.42
CA PRO A 89 -13.84 -2.71 0.02
C PRO A 89 -14.56 -1.87 -1.04
N THR A 90 -13.87 -1.50 -2.13
CA THR A 90 -14.44 -0.71 -3.22
C THR A 90 -15.03 -1.59 -4.31
N THR A 91 -14.34 -2.66 -4.68
CA THR A 91 -14.79 -3.58 -5.75
C THR A 91 -15.53 -4.79 -5.21
N GLY A 92 -15.29 -5.18 -3.95
CA GLY A 92 -15.77 -6.41 -3.35
C GLY A 92 -15.01 -7.66 -3.83
N GLU A 93 -13.91 -7.50 -4.56
CA GLU A 93 -13.08 -8.60 -5.03
C GLU A 93 -12.08 -9.06 -3.96
N ALA A 94 -11.84 -10.37 -3.92
CA ALA A 94 -10.89 -10.99 -3.01
C ALA A 94 -9.59 -11.34 -3.74
N TYR A 95 -8.46 -11.05 -3.09
CA TYR A 95 -7.13 -11.29 -3.59
C TYR A 95 -6.38 -12.24 -2.66
N ILE A 96 -5.56 -13.11 -3.24
CA ILE A 96 -4.63 -13.96 -2.48
C ILE A 96 -3.34 -13.19 -2.32
N CYS A 97 -2.86 -13.07 -1.09
CA CYS A 97 -1.64 -12.34 -0.75
C CYS A 97 -0.52 -13.29 -0.34
N VAL A 98 0.66 -13.08 -0.91
CA VAL A 98 1.90 -13.79 -0.55
C VAL A 98 2.93 -12.79 -0.04
N SER A 99 3.77 -13.20 0.91
CA SER A 99 4.84 -12.32 1.40
C SER A 99 5.78 -11.92 0.27
N ASP A 100 6.16 -10.66 0.25
CA ASP A 100 7.21 -10.22 -0.67
C ASP A 100 8.54 -10.85 -0.27
N THR A 101 9.20 -11.47 -1.25
CA THR A 101 10.51 -12.13 -1.10
C THR A 101 11.64 -11.31 -1.73
N THR A 102 11.31 -10.18 -2.35
CA THR A 102 12.23 -9.33 -3.11
C THR A 102 12.56 -8.03 -2.40
N SER A 103 11.85 -7.71 -1.30
CA SER A 103 12.03 -6.48 -0.50
C SER A 103 11.86 -5.22 -1.33
N GLU A 104 10.80 -5.20 -2.13
CA GLU A 104 10.37 -4.07 -2.95
C GLU A 104 9.83 -2.93 -2.07
N ALA A 105 9.82 -1.71 -2.61
CA ALA A 105 9.39 -0.54 -1.87
C ALA A 105 8.67 0.49 -2.74
N CYS A 106 7.65 1.11 -2.17
CA CYS A 106 6.99 2.28 -2.71
C CYS A 106 7.51 3.53 -2.00
N ALA A 107 8.51 4.17 -2.62
CA ALA A 107 9.27 5.27 -2.03
C ALA A 107 9.95 4.87 -0.72
N ASN A 108 9.36 5.23 0.43
CA ASN A 108 9.92 4.94 1.76
C ASN A 108 9.20 3.79 2.47
N ASP A 109 8.10 3.28 1.90
CA ASP A 109 7.36 2.17 2.49
C ASP A 109 7.78 0.85 1.84
N THR A 110 8.12 -0.14 2.67
CA THR A 110 8.53 -1.46 2.20
C THR A 110 7.28 -2.31 1.98
N VAL A 111 7.21 -2.95 0.82
CA VAL A 111 6.15 -3.90 0.50
C VAL A 111 6.33 -5.14 1.37
N THR A 112 5.27 -5.52 2.08
CA THR A 112 5.26 -6.72 2.93
C THR A 112 4.57 -7.89 2.22
N PHE A 113 3.52 -7.61 1.44
CA PHE A 113 2.78 -8.63 0.70
C PHE A 113 2.43 -8.16 -0.72
N CYS A 114 2.35 -9.13 -1.62
CA CYS A 114 1.90 -8.99 -3.00
C CYS A 114 0.63 -9.80 -3.20
N CYS A 115 -0.41 -9.14 -3.71
CA CYS A 115 -1.75 -9.72 -3.82
C CYS A 115 -2.16 -9.83 -5.29
N TYR A 116 -2.57 -11.03 -5.69
CA TYR A 116 -3.03 -11.36 -7.03
C TYR A 116 -4.48 -11.86 -6.99
N PRO A 117 -5.24 -11.75 -8.10
CA PRO A 117 -6.61 -12.22 -8.17
C PRO A 117 -6.72 -13.67 -7.71
N GLY A 118 -7.47 -13.87 -6.63
CA GLY A 118 -7.73 -15.18 -6.07
C GLY A 118 -8.93 -15.80 -6.74
N TYR A 119 -8.74 -16.50 -7.87
CA TYR A 119 -9.77 -17.23 -8.63
C TYR A 119 -11.18 -16.61 -8.53
N SER A 120 -11.57 -15.85 -9.56
CA SER A 120 -12.97 -15.52 -9.88
C SER A 120 -13.89 -16.67 -9.47
N SER A 121 -14.72 -16.46 -8.45
CA SER A 121 -15.70 -17.46 -8.01
C SER A 121 -16.49 -17.92 -9.23
N PRO A 122 -16.37 -19.18 -9.71
CA PRO A 122 -17.39 -19.70 -10.58
C PRO A 122 -18.63 -19.88 -9.70
N GLU A 123 -19.67 -19.14 -10.05
CA GLU A 123 -21.04 -19.31 -9.56
C GLU A 123 -21.48 -20.78 -9.54
#